data_AF-A0A251SQ53-F1
#
_entry.id   AF-A0A251SQ53-F1
#
_cell.length_a   1.000
_cell.length_b   1.000
_cell.length_c   1.000
_cell.angle_alpha   90.00
_cell.angle_beta   90.00
_cell.angle_gamma   90.00
#
_symmetry.space_group_name_H-M   'P 1'
#
loop_
_entity.id
_entity.type
_entity.pdbx_description
1 polymer ?
#
loop_
_entity_poly.entity_id
_entity_poly.type
_entity_poly.pdbx_seq_one_letter_code
_entity_poly.pdbx_strand_id
1 'polypeptide(L)'
;MKRIFLEPLRIQIHQEVNFFICNDISVADSWFELLSVVHIMAMMTLMEANSKLIPDQTIPSKIVESTDDIGSAVDLLVKAAGYLQFCLREILVQIPPHIKMKLPVDLQENVLEATYIQALGQGTEMQLASAVGCKNATLSVKRRLACEQLSYFSQPHY
;
A
#
# COMPACT_ATOMS: atom_id res chain seq x y z
N MET A 1 2.60 12.73 16.27
CA MET A 1 3.32 11.76 15.40
C MET A 1 2.41 11.44 14.20
N LYS A 2 2.19 12.41 13.29
CA LYS A 2 1.13 12.35 12.25
C LYS A 2 1.62 12.63 10.82
N ARG A 3 2.93 12.65 10.56
CA ARG A 3 3.48 13.09 9.26
C ARG A 3 4.61 12.25 8.67
N ILE A 4 5.08 11.20 9.35
CA ILE A 4 6.36 10.57 8.96
C ILE A 4 6.24 9.74 7.66
N PHE A 5 5.04 9.30 7.26
CA PHE A 5 4.88 8.39 6.10
C PHE A 5 4.01 8.91 4.94
N LEU A 6 3.38 10.09 5.06
CA LEU A 6 2.64 10.71 3.95
C LEU A 6 3.56 11.41 2.95
N GLU A 7 4.65 12.01 3.41
CA GLU A 7 5.60 12.72 2.53
C GLU A 7 6.42 11.77 1.62
N PRO A 8 6.92 10.61 2.08
CA PRO A 8 7.59 9.65 1.19
C PRO A 8 6.65 9.12 0.10
N LEU A 9 5.39 8.77 0.44
CA LEU A 9 4.40 8.30 -0.53
C LEU A 9 4.01 9.39 -1.54
N ARG A 10 3.87 10.64 -1.07
CA ARG A 10 3.52 11.77 -1.92
C ARG A 10 4.63 12.12 -2.90
N ILE A 11 5.90 12.00 -2.49
CA ILE A 11 7.06 12.22 -3.36
C ILE A 11 7.23 11.05 -4.34
N GLN A 12 7.06 9.80 -3.89
CA GLN A 12 7.12 8.61 -4.75
C GLN A 12 6.03 8.63 -5.84
N ILE A 13 4.77 8.87 -5.46
CA ILE A 13 3.64 8.90 -6.41
C ILE A 13 3.75 10.07 -7.41
N HIS A 14 4.22 11.24 -6.96
CA HIS A 14 4.36 12.41 -7.85
C HIS A 14 5.55 12.30 -8.82
N GLN A 15 6.52 11.42 -8.52
CA GLN A 15 7.60 11.04 -9.44
C GLN A 15 7.15 9.95 -10.42
N GLU A 16 6.32 9.00 -10.00
CA GLU A 16 5.90 7.85 -10.82
C GLU A 16 4.94 8.18 -11.95
N VAL A 17 4.03 9.15 -11.79
CA VAL A 17 3.16 9.58 -12.90
C VAL A 17 3.98 10.20 -14.05
N ASN A 18 5.18 10.74 -13.76
CA ASN A 18 6.08 11.30 -14.78
C ASN A 18 7.00 10.26 -15.44
N PHE A 19 7.11 9.03 -14.93
CA PHE A 19 8.03 8.01 -15.46
C PHE A 19 7.40 7.12 -16.56
N PHE A 20 6.13 7.36 -16.92
CA PHE A 20 5.37 6.54 -17.87
C PHE A 20 5.83 6.62 -19.34
N ILE A 21 6.96 7.29 -19.65
CA ILE A 21 7.55 7.31 -21.00
C ILE A 21 9.06 7.01 -20.90
N CYS A 22 9.46 5.82 -20.42
CA CYS A 22 10.82 5.33 -20.67
C CYS A 22 10.85 4.55 -22.00
N ASN A 23 10.98 5.33 -23.07
CA ASN A 23 11.02 4.95 -24.48
C ASN A 23 12.30 4.18 -24.87
N ASP A 24 12.57 2.97 -24.34
CA ASP A 24 13.62 2.09 -24.89
C ASP A 24 13.57 0.61 -24.44
N ILE A 25 12.39 0.11 -24.02
CA ILE A 25 12.20 -1.32 -23.75
C ILE A 25 11.05 -1.81 -24.62
N SER A 26 11.33 -2.03 -25.91
CA SER A 26 10.51 -2.90 -26.78
C SER A 26 10.65 -4.35 -26.34
N VAL A 27 10.36 -4.64 -25.07
CA VAL A 27 10.15 -6.00 -24.61
C VAL A 27 8.67 -6.24 -24.83
N ALA A 28 8.36 -6.83 -25.98
CA ALA A 28 7.04 -7.39 -26.27
C ALA A 28 6.79 -8.60 -25.33
N ASP A 29 6.70 -8.33 -24.03
CA ASP A 29 6.39 -9.32 -23.01
C ASP A 29 5.08 -8.91 -22.36
N SER A 30 4.04 -9.69 -22.65
CA SER A 30 2.71 -9.54 -22.07
C SER A 30 2.73 -9.56 -20.54
N TRP A 31 3.71 -10.21 -19.91
CA TRP A 31 3.85 -10.23 -18.46
C TRP A 31 4.33 -8.89 -17.91
N PHE A 32 5.16 -8.14 -18.65
CA PHE A 32 5.56 -6.80 -18.24
C PHE A 32 4.40 -5.81 -18.32
N GLU A 33 3.60 -5.88 -19.38
CA GLU A 33 2.38 -5.07 -19.50
C GLU A 33 1.39 -5.39 -18.37
N LEU A 34 1.16 -6.68 -18.10
CA LEU A 34 0.31 -7.12 -17.00
C LEU A 34 0.84 -6.65 -15.64
N LEU A 35 2.15 -6.78 -15.39
CA LEU A 35 2.79 -6.27 -14.17
C LEU A 35 2.54 -4.78 -14.00
N SER A 36 2.71 -4.00 -15.07
CA SER A 36 2.52 -2.55 -15.05
C SER A 36 1.07 -2.17 -14.75
N VAL A 37 0.10 -2.82 -15.41
CA VAL A 37 -1.34 -2.56 -15.18
C VAL A 37 -1.74 -2.91 -13.75
N VAL A 38 -1.32 -4.07 -13.22
CA VAL A 38 -1.66 -4.48 -11.86
C VAL A 38 -0.97 -3.60 -10.81
N HIS A 39 0.28 -3.19 -11.04
CA HIS A 39 0.97 -2.23 -10.19
C HIS A 39 0.21 -0.89 -10.11
N ILE A 40 -0.22 -0.35 -11.25
CA ILE A 40 -1.00 0.90 -11.28
C ILE A 40 -2.34 0.72 -10.57
N MET A 41 -3.02 -0.42 -10.73
CA MET A 41 -4.25 -0.71 -9.97
C MET A 41 -3.99 -0.68 -8.46
N ALA A 42 -2.87 -1.24 -8.01
CA ALA A 42 -2.47 -1.18 -6.60
C ALA A 42 -2.23 0.25 -6.14
N MET A 43 -1.46 1.04 -6.89
CA MET A 43 -1.11 2.42 -6.53
C MET A 43 -2.34 3.34 -6.49
N MET A 44 -3.25 3.20 -7.47
CA MET A 44 -4.51 3.94 -7.50
C MET A 44 -5.38 3.59 -6.28
N THR A 45 -5.43 2.32 -5.91
CA THR A 45 -6.20 1.85 -4.74
C THR A 45 -5.59 2.38 -3.43
N LEU A 46 -4.25 2.42 -3.31
CA LEU A 46 -3.56 3.04 -2.17
C LEU A 46 -3.84 4.55 -2.08
N MET A 47 -3.82 5.23 -3.22
CA MET A 47 -4.13 6.66 -3.28
C MET A 47 -5.57 6.95 -2.85
N GLU A 48 -6.53 6.13 -3.30
CA GLU A 48 -7.92 6.23 -2.86
C GLU A 48 -8.05 5.97 -1.35
N ALA A 49 -7.39 4.94 -0.83
CA ALA A 49 -7.36 4.68 0.61
C ALA A 49 -6.86 5.92 1.38
N ASN A 50 -5.70 6.47 0.99
CA ASN A 50 -5.13 7.66 1.61
C ASN A 50 -6.06 8.87 1.57
N SER A 51 -6.82 9.06 0.48
CA SER A 51 -7.77 10.17 0.38
C SER A 51 -8.89 10.09 1.42
N LYS A 52 -9.29 8.88 1.82
CA LYS A 52 -10.28 8.66 2.89
C LYS A 52 -9.71 8.90 4.28
N LEU A 53 -8.38 8.91 4.44
CA LEU A 53 -7.70 9.07 5.72
C LEU A 53 -7.30 10.50 6.04
N ILE A 54 -7.30 11.38 5.04
CA ILE A 54 -6.98 12.79 5.24
C ILE A 54 -8.28 13.47 5.69
N PRO A 55 -8.41 13.87 6.96
CA PRO A 55 -9.60 14.59 7.40
C PRO A 55 -9.70 15.92 6.66
N ASP A 56 -10.89 16.21 6.12
CA ASP A 56 -11.18 17.48 5.46
C ASP A 56 -11.05 18.62 6.49
N GLN A 57 -10.05 19.48 6.32
CA GLN A 57 -9.71 20.53 7.30
C GLN A 57 -10.66 21.73 7.24
N THR A 58 -11.75 21.66 6.48
CA THR A 58 -12.64 22.77 6.22
C THR A 58 -13.62 23.09 7.36
N ILE A 59 -13.81 22.22 8.36
CA ILE A 59 -14.75 22.48 9.47
C ILE A 59 -14.15 22.06 10.84
N PRO A 60 -13.94 22.99 11.80
CA PRO A 60 -13.34 22.67 13.11
C PRO A 60 -14.29 21.94 14.08
N SER A 61 -15.54 21.71 13.68
CA SER A 61 -16.56 21.13 14.54
C SER A 61 -16.87 19.70 14.12
N LYS A 62 -16.58 18.78 15.05
CA LYS A 62 -16.94 17.36 15.04
C LYS A 62 -15.89 16.45 14.40
N ILE A 63 -14.87 16.14 15.19
CA ILE A 63 -14.08 14.89 15.07
C ILE A 63 -15.04 13.72 15.38
N VAL A 64 -15.93 13.43 14.45
CA VAL A 64 -16.55 12.11 14.32
C VAL A 64 -16.01 11.60 13.00
N GLU A 65 -14.78 11.11 13.07
CA GLU A 65 -14.18 10.27 12.04
C GLU A 65 -15.15 9.10 11.87
N SER A 66 -15.89 9.07 10.76
CA SER A 66 -16.95 8.09 10.59
C SER A 66 -16.29 6.71 10.55
N THR A 67 -16.82 5.76 11.33
CA THR A 67 -16.29 4.38 11.35
C THR A 67 -16.33 3.73 9.97
N ASP A 68 -17.23 4.22 9.12
CA ASP A 68 -17.46 3.75 7.75
C ASP A 68 -16.30 4.14 6.82
N ASP A 69 -15.66 5.30 7.04
CA ASP A 69 -14.48 5.72 6.26
C ASP A 69 -13.24 4.91 6.62
N ILE A 70 -13.06 4.55 7.90
CA ILE A 70 -11.97 3.66 8.35
C ILE A 70 -12.15 2.26 7.77
N GLY A 71 -13.35 1.69 7.84
CA GLY A 71 -13.65 0.39 7.25
C GLY A 71 -13.37 0.38 5.74
N SER A 72 -13.87 1.39 5.04
CA SER A 72 -13.65 1.54 3.59
C SER A 72 -12.18 1.69 3.22
N ALA A 73 -11.40 2.44 4.01
CA ALA A 73 -9.97 2.60 3.75
C ALA A 73 -9.19 1.31 4.02
N VAL A 74 -9.54 0.57 5.08
CA VAL A 74 -8.96 -0.75 5.37
C VAL A 74 -9.23 -1.73 4.22
N ASP A 75 -10.46 -1.76 3.69
CA ASP A 75 -10.80 -2.61 2.55
C ASP A 75 -9.96 -2.28 1.30
N LEU A 76 -9.74 -0.99 1.04
CA LEU A 76 -8.87 -0.53 -0.06
C LEU A 76 -7.40 -0.92 0.17
N LEU A 77 -6.87 -0.77 1.39
CA LEU A 77 -5.50 -1.16 1.73
C LEU A 77 -5.29 -2.68 1.54
N VAL A 78 -6.24 -3.49 2.00
CA VAL A 78 -6.21 -4.96 1.80
C VAL A 78 -6.30 -5.30 0.31
N LYS A 79 -7.14 -4.61 -0.45
CA LYS A 79 -7.26 -4.80 -1.90
C LYS A 79 -5.96 -4.46 -2.63
N ALA A 80 -5.31 -3.35 -2.27
CA ALA A 80 -4.00 -2.99 -2.81
C ALA A 80 -2.92 -4.03 -2.49
N ALA A 81 -2.89 -4.51 -1.24
CA ALA A 81 -1.98 -5.61 -0.86
C ALA A 81 -2.23 -6.87 -1.69
N GLY A 82 -3.49 -7.20 -1.99
CA GLY A 82 -3.84 -8.31 -2.88
C GLY A 82 -3.27 -8.17 -4.30
N TYR A 83 -3.35 -6.96 -4.88
CA TYR A 83 -2.73 -6.68 -6.19
C TYR A 83 -1.21 -6.85 -6.16
N LEU A 84 -0.54 -6.31 -5.13
CA LEU A 84 0.92 -6.40 -5.00
C LEU A 84 1.38 -7.84 -4.75
N GLN A 85 0.63 -8.60 -3.94
CA GLN A 85 0.90 -10.01 -3.74
C GLN A 85 0.77 -10.80 -5.04
N PHE A 86 -0.22 -10.49 -5.88
CA PHE A 86 -0.40 -11.09 -7.20
C PHE A 86 0.79 -10.75 -8.13
N CYS A 87 1.26 -9.50 -8.10
CA CYS A 87 2.49 -9.11 -8.81
C CYS A 87 3.69 -9.97 -8.41
N LEU A 88 3.91 -10.16 -7.11
CA LEU A 88 5.05 -10.89 -6.56
C LEU A 88 4.99 -12.40 -6.84
N ARG A 89 3.84 -13.02 -6.57
CA ARG A 89 3.71 -14.48 -6.54
C ARG A 89 3.35 -15.09 -7.90
N GLU A 90 2.62 -14.36 -8.74
CA GLU A 90 2.07 -14.91 -9.97
C GLU A 90 2.68 -14.28 -11.22
N ILE A 91 2.90 -12.96 -11.24
CA ILE A 91 3.39 -12.25 -12.44
C ILE A 91 4.90 -12.28 -12.52
N LEU A 92 5.60 -11.81 -11.47
CA LEU A 92 7.06 -11.71 -11.48
C LEU A 92 7.72 -13.07 -11.69
N VAL A 93 7.14 -14.17 -11.21
CA VAL A 93 7.68 -15.52 -11.41
C VAL A 93 7.76 -15.91 -12.89
N GLN A 94 6.89 -15.34 -13.74
CA GLN A 94 6.84 -15.62 -15.18
C GLN A 94 7.84 -14.77 -15.98
N ILE A 95 8.30 -13.65 -15.42
CA ILE A 95 9.22 -12.74 -16.10
C ILE A 95 10.64 -13.34 -16.04
N PRO A 96 11.31 -13.53 -17.19
CA PRO A 96 12.68 -14.02 -17.23
C PRO A 96 13.66 -13.16 -16.41
N PRO A 97 14.67 -13.74 -15.73
CA PRO A 97 15.59 -13.00 -14.88
C PRO A 97 16.34 -11.85 -15.57
N HIS A 98 16.68 -12.01 -16.85
CA HIS A 98 17.37 -10.99 -17.64
C HIS A 98 16.48 -9.77 -17.97
N ILE A 99 15.15 -9.93 -17.91
CA ILE A 99 14.18 -8.84 -18.02
C ILE A 99 13.94 -8.22 -16.65
N LYS A 100 13.84 -9.03 -15.57
CA LYS A 100 13.71 -8.52 -14.19
C LYS A 100 14.79 -7.51 -13.82
N MET A 101 16.03 -7.77 -14.22
CA MET A 101 17.17 -6.85 -13.98
C MET A 101 17.06 -5.50 -14.70
N LYS A 102 16.17 -5.38 -15.69
CA LYS A 102 15.93 -4.16 -16.46
C LYS A 102 14.61 -3.47 -16.06
N LEU A 103 13.90 -4.00 -15.06
CA LEU A 103 12.65 -3.39 -14.60
C LEU A 103 12.93 -2.00 -14.00
N PRO A 104 12.02 -1.04 -14.20
CA PRO A 104 12.01 0.21 -13.45
C PRO A 104 12.08 -0.06 -11.94
N VAL A 105 12.69 0.88 -11.19
CA VAL A 105 12.90 0.72 -9.75
C VAL A 105 11.61 0.37 -9.00
N ASP A 106 10.50 1.01 -9.38
CA ASP A 106 9.21 0.83 -8.72
C ASP A 106 8.57 -0.54 -9.00
N LEU A 107 9.00 -1.22 -10.06
CA LEU A 107 8.57 -2.58 -10.43
C LEU A 107 9.55 -3.67 -9.96
N GLN A 108 10.60 -3.30 -9.22
CA GLN A 108 11.52 -4.28 -8.66
C GLN A 108 10.85 -5.07 -7.52
N GLU A 109 11.22 -6.34 -7.41
CA GLU A 109 10.61 -7.30 -6.47
C GLU A 109 10.65 -6.80 -5.02
N ASN A 110 11.78 -6.25 -4.58
CA ASN A 110 11.95 -5.68 -3.25
C ASN A 110 11.06 -4.45 -2.99
N VAL A 111 10.87 -3.59 -4.00
CA VAL A 111 10.01 -2.40 -3.88
C VAL A 111 8.54 -2.81 -3.81
N LEU A 112 8.12 -3.76 -4.65
CA LEU A 112 6.77 -4.32 -4.61
C LEU A 112 6.49 -5.04 -3.28
N GLU A 113 7.46 -5.80 -2.76
CA GLU A 113 7.35 -6.48 -1.46
C GLU A 113 7.28 -5.49 -0.30
N ALA A 114 8.14 -4.47 -0.29
CA ALA A 114 8.08 -3.41 0.72
C ALA A 114 6.73 -2.69 0.70
N THR A 115 6.20 -2.40 -0.49
CA THR A 115 4.90 -1.73 -0.65
C THR A 115 3.75 -2.63 -0.22
N TYR A 116 3.83 -3.93 -0.49
CA TYR A 116 2.87 -4.93 -0.02
C TYR A 116 2.83 -5.01 1.51
N ILE A 117 4.00 -5.13 2.15
CA ILE A 117 4.13 -5.16 3.62
C ILE A 117 3.60 -3.86 4.23
N GLN A 118 3.91 -2.72 3.60
CA GLN A 118 3.45 -1.42 4.05
C GLN A 118 1.91 -1.30 3.98
N ALA A 119 1.29 -1.74 2.89
CA ALA A 119 -0.17 -1.71 2.75
C ALA A 119 -0.87 -2.53 3.86
N LEU A 120 -0.34 -3.73 4.17
CA LEU A 120 -0.83 -4.55 5.28
C LEU A 120 -0.62 -3.89 6.64
N GLY A 121 0.60 -3.39 6.89
CA GLY A 121 0.93 -2.70 8.15
C GLY A 121 0.04 -1.49 8.40
N GLN A 122 -0.25 -0.69 7.37
CA GLN A 122 -1.18 0.44 7.45
C GLN A 122 -2.61 -0.02 7.74
N GLY A 123 -3.10 -1.06 7.05
CA GLY A 123 -4.43 -1.61 7.30
C GLY A 123 -4.61 -2.10 8.74
N THR A 124 -3.60 -2.77 9.29
CA THR A 124 -3.60 -3.21 10.70
C THR A 124 -3.51 -2.05 11.68
N GLU A 125 -2.69 -1.02 11.37
CA GLU A 125 -2.60 0.20 12.18
C GLU A 125 -3.98 0.88 12.32
N MET A 126 -4.70 0.99 11.21
CA MET A 126 -6.04 1.56 11.17
C MET A 126 -7.04 0.77 12.01
N GLN A 127 -7.05 -0.55 11.85
CA GLN A 127 -7.90 -1.44 12.67
C GLN A 127 -7.56 -1.31 14.16
N LEU A 128 -6.27 -1.20 14.51
CA LEU A 128 -5.83 -1.00 15.89
C LEU A 128 -6.30 0.36 16.42
N ALA A 129 -6.16 1.44 15.67
CA ALA A 129 -6.60 2.78 16.06
C ALA A 129 -8.11 2.79 16.36
N SER A 130 -8.91 2.17 15.49
CA SER A 130 -10.36 1.99 15.69
C SER A 130 -10.66 1.13 16.93
N ALA A 131 -9.97 0.01 17.11
CA ALA A 131 -10.14 -0.86 18.28
C ALA A 131 -9.77 -0.17 19.59
N VAL A 132 -8.75 0.69 19.61
CA VAL A 132 -8.37 1.46 20.80
C VAL A 132 -9.51 2.38 21.24
N GLY A 133 -10.15 3.08 20.30
CA GLY A 133 -11.32 3.95 20.56
C GLY A 133 -12.62 3.19 20.87
N CYS A 134 -12.73 1.93 20.50
CA CYS A 134 -13.92 1.12 20.71
C CYS A 134 -14.00 0.55 22.15
N LYS A 135 -15.08 0.89 22.88
CA LYS A 135 -15.36 0.35 24.23
C LYS A 135 -15.66 -1.15 24.22
N ASN A 136 -16.14 -1.68 23.10
CA ASN A 136 -16.50 -3.10 22.94
C ASN A 136 -15.31 -3.97 22.52
N ALA A 137 -14.20 -3.37 22.07
CA ALA A 137 -13.01 -4.12 21.70
C ALA A 137 -12.25 -4.59 22.95
N THR A 138 -12.11 -5.90 23.10
CA THR A 138 -11.38 -6.50 24.22
C THR A 138 -9.88 -6.19 24.16
N LEU A 139 -9.20 -6.27 25.30
CA LEU A 139 -7.73 -6.11 25.36
C LEU A 139 -7.01 -7.16 24.49
N SER A 140 -7.56 -8.38 24.37
CA SER A 140 -6.99 -9.42 23.52
C SER A 140 -7.03 -9.05 22.04
N VAL A 141 -8.09 -8.39 21.56
CA VAL A 141 -8.18 -7.89 20.17
C VAL A 141 -7.12 -6.82 19.93
N LYS A 142 -7.00 -5.83 20.83
CA LYS A 142 -6.01 -4.74 20.70
C LYS A 142 -4.58 -5.30 20.68
N ARG A 143 -4.28 -6.26 21.57
CA ARG A 143 -2.97 -6.92 21.63
C ARG A 143 -2.65 -7.69 20.35
N ARG A 144 -3.61 -8.46 19.82
CA ARG A 144 -3.42 -9.20 18.56
C ARG A 144 -3.07 -8.25 17.41
N LEU A 145 -3.85 -7.18 17.22
CA LEU A 145 -3.61 -6.20 16.17
C LEU A 145 -2.25 -5.50 16.33
N ALA A 146 -1.86 -5.13 17.56
CA ALA A 146 -0.54 -4.55 17.81
C ALA A 146 0.61 -5.52 17.49
N CYS A 147 0.47 -6.80 17.83
CA CYS A 147 1.46 -7.82 17.49
C CYS A 147 1.55 -8.06 15.97
N GLU A 148 0.41 -8.05 15.28
CA GLU A 148 0.34 -8.19 13.83
C GLU A 148 0.97 -6.99 13.12
N GLN A 149 0.66 -5.76 13.55
CA GLN A 149 1.30 -4.54 13.05
C GLN A 149 2.82 -4.57 13.25
N LEU A 150 3.28 -4.98 14.43
CA LEU A 150 4.70 -5.12 14.72
C LEU A 150 5.35 -6.14 13.77
N SER A 151 4.69 -7.25 13.46
CA SER A 151 5.22 -8.29 12.57
C SER A 151 5.49 -7.80 11.15
N TYR A 152 4.72 -6.81 10.67
CA TYR A 152 4.95 -6.19 9.37
C TYR A 152 6.12 -5.21 9.40
N PHE A 153 6.18 -4.33 10.40
CA PHE A 153 7.24 -3.32 10.50
C PHE A 153 8.55 -3.82 11.10
N SER A 154 8.58 -5.02 11.68
CA SER A 154 9.80 -5.66 12.17
C SER A 154 10.53 -6.45 11.09
N GLN A 155 9.99 -6.55 9.87
CA GLN A 155 10.68 -7.24 8.79
C GLN A 155 11.93 -6.46 8.38
N PRO A 156 13.07 -7.13 8.15
CA PRO A 156 14.29 -6.44 7.76
C PRO A 156 14.10 -5.80 6.38
N HIS A 157 14.12 -4.47 6.34
CA HIS A 157 14.25 -3.70 5.10
C HIS A 157 15.69 -3.89 4.59
N TYR A 158 15.86 -4.68 3.53
CA TYR A 158 17.15 -4.93 2.87
C TYR A 158 17.39 -3.95 1.72
#